data_AF-A0A351K0E1-F1
#
_entry.id   AF-A0A351K0E1-F1
#
_cell.length_a   1.000
_cell.length_b   1.000
_cell.length_c   1.000
_cell.angle_alpha   90.00
_cell.angle_beta   90.00
_cell.angle_gamma   90.00
#
_symmetry.space_group_name_H-M   'P 1'
#
loop_
_entity.id
_entity.type
_entity.pdbx_description
1 polymer ?
#
loop_
_entity_poly.entity_id
_entity_poly.type
_entity_poly.pdbx_seq_one_letter_code
_entity_poly.pdbx_strand_id
1 'polypeptide(L)'
;MRSDLIGKIEKAHRYAGERDRINIRDFNVDFRGEHGTYTTGYNGEKWHCACNFFAKWETCSHVMAMQKILGNMLPEEARSSFD
;
A
#
# COMPACT_ATOMS: atom_id res chain seq x y z
N MET A 1 17.64 -1.63 -30.38
CA MET A 1 18.30 -2.31 -29.26
C MET A 1 18.64 -1.38 -28.07
N ARG A 2 19.34 -0.23 -28.23
CA ARG A 2 19.45 0.77 -27.12
C ARG A 2 18.21 1.66 -26.98
N SER A 3 17.53 1.94 -28.08
CA SER A 3 16.27 2.71 -28.15
C SER A 3 15.14 2.07 -27.32
N ASP A 4 15.05 0.74 -27.33
CA ASP A 4 13.95 0.01 -26.71
C ASP A 4 14.04 0.06 -25.18
N LEU A 5 15.26 0.12 -24.63
CA LEU A 5 15.49 0.29 -23.20
C LEU A 5 15.18 1.72 -22.75
N ILE A 6 15.60 2.73 -23.52
CA ILE A 6 15.31 4.15 -23.23
C ILE A 6 13.80 4.36 -23.17
N GLY A 7 13.07 3.88 -24.17
CA GLY A 7 11.60 3.99 -24.17
C GLY A 7 10.92 3.23 -23.01
N LYS A 8 11.53 2.14 -22.50
CA LYS A 8 11.03 1.46 -21.29
C LYS A 8 11.29 2.26 -20.02
N ILE A 9 12.45 2.91 -19.90
CA ILE A 9 12.78 3.78 -18.76
C ILE A 9 11.82 4.97 -18.71
N GLU A 10 11.59 5.65 -19.84
CA GLU A 10 10.63 6.76 -19.92
C GLU A 10 9.21 6.33 -19.51
N LYS A 11 8.77 5.16 -20.00
CA LYS A 11 7.48 4.59 -19.60
C LYS A 11 7.43 4.27 -18.11
N ALA A 12 8.50 3.74 -17.52
CA ALA A 12 8.55 3.43 -16.09
C ALA A 12 8.39 4.71 -15.23
N HIS A 13 9.08 5.79 -15.59
CA HIS A 13 8.92 7.09 -14.92
C HIS A 13 7.49 7.63 -15.04
N ARG A 14 6.89 7.54 -16.24
CA ARG A 14 5.49 7.94 -16.44
C ARG A 14 4.53 7.11 -15.58
N TYR A 15 4.64 5.77 -15.63
CA TYR A 15 3.74 4.88 -14.91
C TYR A 15 3.85 4.99 -13.40
N ALA A 16 5.00 5.39 -12.86
CA ALA A 16 5.15 5.64 -11.42
C ALA A 16 4.26 6.80 -10.92
N GLY A 17 3.91 7.76 -11.78
CA GLY A 17 3.00 8.86 -11.45
C GLY A 17 1.52 8.58 -11.77
N GLU A 18 1.23 7.65 -12.68
CA GLU A 18 -0.12 7.32 -13.15
C GLU A 18 -0.75 6.23 -12.26
N ARG A 19 -1.03 6.59 -11.00
CA ARG A 19 -1.49 5.66 -9.95
C ARG A 19 -2.79 4.93 -10.28
N ASP A 20 -3.66 5.51 -11.09
CA ASP A 20 -4.89 4.90 -11.59
C ASP A 20 -4.65 3.61 -12.40
N ARG A 21 -3.43 3.41 -12.92
CA ARG A 21 -3.05 2.19 -13.63
C ARG A 21 -2.72 1.03 -12.70
N ILE A 22 -2.54 1.29 -11.40
CA ILE A 22 -2.01 0.33 -10.44
C ILE A 22 -3.14 -0.12 -9.52
N ASN A 23 -3.37 -1.43 -9.47
CA ASN A 23 -4.27 -2.05 -8.51
C ASN A 23 -3.46 -2.95 -7.59
N ILE A 24 -3.45 -2.64 -6.31
CA ILE A 24 -2.83 -3.46 -5.27
C ILE A 24 -3.81 -4.58 -4.91
N ARG A 25 -3.40 -5.82 -5.13
CA ARG A 25 -4.18 -7.01 -4.75
C ARG A 25 -3.80 -7.50 -3.37
N ASP A 26 -2.50 -7.59 -3.14
CA ASP A 26 -1.92 -8.02 -1.88
C ASP A 26 -0.57 -7.34 -1.69
N PHE A 27 -0.18 -7.16 -0.43
CA PHE A 27 1.16 -6.72 -0.07
C PHE A 27 1.46 -7.03 1.39
N ASN A 28 2.74 -7.07 1.72
CA ASN A 28 3.23 -7.17 3.08
C ASN A 28 4.47 -6.28 3.25
N VAL A 29 4.50 -5.47 4.30
CA VAL A 29 5.60 -4.54 4.60
C VAL A 29 6.00 -4.60 6.06
N ASP A 30 7.29 -4.35 6.31
CA ASP A 30 7.80 -4.03 7.64
C ASP A 30 7.60 -2.55 7.92
N PHE A 31 6.61 -2.23 8.75
CA PHE A 31 6.29 -0.87 9.13
C PHE A 31 7.04 -0.49 10.41
N ARG A 32 8.01 0.40 10.32
CA ARG A 32 8.69 0.96 11.50
C ARG A 32 7.83 2.06 12.13
N GLY A 33 7.18 1.72 13.24
CA GLY A 33 6.48 2.66 14.12
C GLY A 33 7.39 3.17 15.23
N GLU A 34 6.81 3.95 16.15
CA GLU A 34 7.55 4.54 17.29
C GLU A 34 8.06 3.47 18.27
N HIS A 35 7.29 2.39 18.46
CA HIS A 35 7.56 1.37 19.48
C HIS A 35 8.07 0.04 18.92
N GLY A 36 8.39 -0.03 17.63
CA GLY A 36 8.84 -1.27 17.01
C GLY A 36 8.61 -1.33 15.50
N THR A 37 8.96 -2.47 14.93
CA THR A 37 8.66 -2.79 13.53
C THR A 37 7.52 -3.80 13.48
N TYR A 38 6.52 -3.53 12.66
CA TYR A 38 5.28 -4.30 12.59
C TYR A 38 5.01 -4.73 11.15
N THR A 39 4.85 -6.03 10.96
CA THR A 39 4.37 -6.59 9.70
C THR A 39 2.94 -6.11 9.45
N THR A 40 2.76 -5.30 8.41
CA THR A 40 1.50 -4.65 8.04
C THR A 40 1.22 -4.94 6.58
N GLY A 41 -0.03 -5.24 6.23
CA GLY A 41 -0.35 -5.61 4.86
C GLY A 41 -1.82 -5.80 4.60
N TYR A 42 -2.10 -6.23 3.38
CA TYR A 42 -3.42 -6.56 2.88
C TYR A 42 -3.28 -7.84 2.05
N ASN A 43 -4.18 -8.80 2.25
CA ASN A 43 -4.07 -10.14 1.64
C ASN A 43 -5.11 -10.39 0.53
N GLY A 44 -5.73 -9.35 -0.01
CA GLY A 44 -6.80 -9.45 -1.01
C GLY A 44 -8.20 -9.48 -0.43
N GLU A 45 -8.33 -9.68 0.88
CA GLU A 45 -9.62 -9.68 1.57
C GLU A 45 -9.61 -8.71 2.75
N LYS A 46 -8.60 -8.81 3.62
CA LYS A 46 -8.53 -8.07 4.87
C LYS A 46 -7.18 -7.43 5.11
N TRP A 47 -7.23 -6.32 5.84
CA TRP A 47 -6.06 -5.71 6.45
C TRP A 47 -5.50 -6.62 7.54
N HIS A 48 -4.19 -6.53 7.74
CA HIS A 48 -3.52 -7.11 8.90
C HIS A 48 -2.41 -6.19 9.38
N CYS A 49 -2.20 -6.17 10.69
CA CYS A 49 -1.05 -5.54 11.30
C CYS A 49 -0.67 -6.31 12.57
N ALA A 50 0.63 -6.54 12.77
CA ALA A 50 1.15 -7.23 13.95
C ALA A 50 1.10 -6.39 15.26
N CYS A 51 0.60 -5.15 15.22
CA CYS A 51 0.54 -4.31 16.41
C CYS A 51 -0.66 -4.67 17.32
N ASN A 52 -0.48 -4.48 18.63
CA ASN A 52 -1.49 -4.82 19.63
C ASN A 52 -2.80 -4.02 19.49
N PHE A 53 -2.75 -2.82 18.90
CA PHE A 53 -3.95 -2.00 18.69
C PHE A 53 -4.83 -2.61 17.60
N PHE A 54 -4.24 -3.10 16.50
CA PHE A 54 -4.97 -3.73 15.41
C PHE A 54 -5.72 -4.99 15.88
N ALA A 55 -5.09 -5.81 16.72
CA ALA A 55 -5.71 -7.03 17.25
C ALA A 55 -7.02 -6.76 18.03
N LYS A 56 -7.27 -5.52 18.48
CA LYS A 56 -8.47 -5.14 19.22
C LYS A 56 -9.50 -4.40 18.39
N TRP A 57 -9.06 -3.60 17.43
CA TRP A 57 -9.90 -2.64 16.71
C TRP A 57 -10.02 -2.92 15.20
N GLU A 58 -9.30 -3.92 14.69
CA GLU A 58 -9.21 -4.25 13.25
C GLU A 58 -8.73 -3.06 12.38
N THR A 59 -8.11 -2.08 13.02
CA THR A 59 -7.46 -0.94 12.40
C THR A 59 -6.36 -0.41 13.33
N CYS A 60 -5.42 0.36 12.79
CA CYS A 60 -4.36 1.04 13.54
C CYS A 60 -3.73 2.14 12.69
N SER A 61 -2.87 2.97 13.28
CA SER A 61 -2.14 4.02 12.57
C SER A 61 -1.31 3.51 11.40
N HIS A 62 -0.75 2.29 11.46
CA HIS A 62 0.00 1.69 10.36
C HIS A 62 -0.90 1.38 9.16
N VAL A 63 -2.07 0.78 9.40
CA VAL A 63 -3.07 0.52 8.35
C VAL A 63 -3.58 1.82 7.77
N MET A 64 -3.95 2.79 8.62
CA MET A 64 -4.40 4.12 8.19
C MET A 64 -3.35 4.83 7.32
N ALA A 65 -2.07 4.73 7.70
CA ALA A 65 -0.98 5.27 6.89
C ALA A 65 -0.89 4.57 5.53
N MET A 66 -0.98 3.24 5.48
CA MET A 66 -0.97 2.49 4.21
C MET A 66 -2.19 2.81 3.34
N GLN A 67 -3.38 2.94 3.93
CA GLN A 67 -4.58 3.39 3.22
C GLN A 67 -4.38 4.75 2.58
N LYS A 68 -3.76 5.70 3.31
CA LYS A 68 -3.44 7.03 2.78
C LYS A 68 -2.36 6.99 1.69
N ILE A 69 -1.31 6.19 1.89
CA ILE A 69 -0.20 6.06 0.92
C ILE A 69 -0.68 5.42 -0.39
N LEU A 70 -1.57 4.43 -0.32
CA LEU A 70 -2.02 3.65 -1.48
C LEU A 70 -3.29 4.23 -2.13
N GLY A 71 -4.17 4.85 -1.35
CA GLY A 71 -5.32 5.61 -1.82
C GLY A 71 -6.15 4.85 -2.86
N ASN A 72 -6.30 5.45 -4.05
CA ASN A 72 -7.07 4.89 -5.15
C ASN A 72 -6.50 3.58 -5.73
N MET A 73 -5.26 3.21 -5.43
CA MET A 73 -4.66 1.95 -5.88
C MET A 73 -5.20 0.74 -5.09
N LEU A 74 -5.89 0.97 -3.96
CA LEU A 74 -6.57 -0.07 -3.20
C LEU A 74 -7.96 -0.37 -3.78
N PRO A 75 -8.46 -1.61 -3.63
CA PRO A 75 -9.87 -1.90 -3.85
C PRO A 75 -10.74 -1.08 -2.87
N GLU A 76 -11.98 -0.81 -3.26
CA GLU A 76 -12.85 0.15 -2.57
C GLU A 76 -13.05 -0.22 -1.08
N GLU A 77 -13.28 -1.49 -0.81
CA GLU A 77 -13.43 -2.10 0.51
C GLU A 77 -12.19 -1.97 1.41
N ALA A 78 -11.00 -1.75 0.84
CA ALA A 78 -9.76 -1.62 1.59
C ALA A 78 -9.39 -0.15 1.86
N ARG A 79 -10.10 0.83 1.29
CA ARG A 79 -9.82 2.26 1.47
C ARG A 79 -10.25 2.75 2.85
N SER A 80 -9.63 3.83 3.33
CA SER A 80 -10.07 4.51 4.56
C SER A 80 -11.42 5.18 4.31
N SER A 81 -12.31 5.13 5.31
CA SER A 81 -13.57 5.89 5.32
C SER A 81 -13.47 7.19 6.12
N PHE A 82 -12.32 7.48 6.72
CA PHE A 82 -12.08 8.67 7.53
C PHE A 82 -11.25 9.66 6.73
N ASP A 83 -11.89 10.75 6.28
CA ASP A 83 -11.28 11.96 5.70
C ASP A 83 -11.74 13.19 6.49
#